data_AF-A0A820DW98-F1
#
_entry.id   AF-A0A820DW98-F1
#
_cell.length_a   1.000
_cell.length_b   1.000
_cell.length_c   1.000
_cell.angle_alpha   90.00
_cell.angle_beta   90.00
_cell.angle_gamma   90.00
#
_symmetry.space_group_name_H-M   'P 1'
#
loop_
_entity.id
_entity.type
_entity.pdbx_description
1 polymer ?
#
loop_
_entity_poly.entity_id
_entity_poly.type
_entity_poly.pdbx_seq_one_letter_code
_entity_poly.pdbx_strand_id
1 'polypeptide(L)'
;MNKENFHFYVKVRTALNIQAKDIHEELCFACGDETPSLKIIEEWSKWFRESREEAEDEQLKEQQKRNEEVRDMPQLVRDFLDPAEFYQ
;
A
#
# COMPACT_ATOMS: atom_id res chain seq x y z
N MET A 1 18.43 -21.45 5.25
CA MET A 1 17.36 -20.67 4.59
C MET A 1 18.02 -19.53 3.79
N ASN A 2 17.60 -19.26 2.54
CA ASN A 2 18.26 -18.21 1.72
C ASN A 2 17.84 -16.81 2.17
N LYS A 3 18.70 -15.80 1.96
CA LYS A 3 18.42 -14.39 2.31
C LYS A 3 17.09 -13.86 1.75
N GLU A 4 16.73 -14.27 0.54
CA GLU A 4 15.46 -13.91 -0.10
C GLU A 4 14.24 -14.44 0.68
N ASN A 5 14.35 -15.62 1.30
CA ASN A 5 13.27 -16.21 2.10
C ASN A 5 13.04 -15.43 3.40
N PHE A 6 14.10 -14.91 4.03
CA PHE A 6 13.96 -14.07 5.22
C PHE A 6 13.28 -12.74 4.89
N HIS A 7 13.72 -12.08 3.82
CA HIS A 7 13.13 -10.80 3.40
C HIS A 7 11.64 -10.95 3.06
N PHE A 8 11.26 -12.00 2.31
CA PHE A 8 9.87 -12.29 2.01
C PHE A 8 9.05 -12.60 3.27
N TYR A 9 9.60 -13.40 4.19
CA TYR A 9 8.94 -13.73 5.46
C TYR A 9 8.66 -12.49 6.31
N VAL A 10 9.67 -11.63 6.50
CA VAL A 10 9.54 -10.37 7.25
C VAL A 10 8.49 -9.47 6.60
N LYS A 11 8.46 -9.38 5.26
CA LYS A 11 7.44 -8.63 4.52
C LYS A 11 6.02 -9.09 4.86
N VAL A 12 5.76 -10.39 4.76
CA VAL A 12 4.42 -10.96 5.02
C VAL A 12 4.02 -10.74 6.49
N ARG A 13 4.92 -11.02 7.43
CA ARG A 13 4.65 -10.85 8.86
C ARG A 13 4.41 -9.38 9.25
N THR A 14 5.15 -8.46 8.62
CA THR A 14 4.96 -7.02 8.80
C THR A 14 3.60 -6.57 8.26
N ALA A 15 3.17 -7.08 7.10
CA ALA A 15 1.85 -6.79 6.55
C ALA A 15 0.70 -7.26 7.46
N LEU A 16 0.95 -8.32 8.25
CA LEU A 16 0.05 -8.83 9.30
C LEU A 16 0.17 -8.07 10.63
N ASN A 17 0.88 -6.94 10.67
CA ASN A 17 1.09 -6.10 11.86
C ASN A 17 1.81 -6.80 13.04
N ILE A 18 2.56 -7.87 12.76
CA ILE A 18 3.39 -8.53 13.78
C ILE A 18 4.62 -7.65 14.08
N GLN A 19 5.05 -7.60 15.35
CA GLN A 19 6.19 -6.78 15.74
C GLN A 19 7.50 -7.43 15.31
N ALA A 20 8.49 -6.60 14.96
CA ALA A 20 9.81 -7.06 14.52
C ALA A 20 10.49 -8.00 15.55
N LYS A 21 10.26 -7.75 16.85
CA LYS A 21 10.75 -8.60 17.94
C LYS A 21 10.19 -10.01 17.86
N ASP A 22 8.88 -10.15 17.71
CA ASP A 22 8.22 -11.46 17.62
C ASP A 22 8.67 -12.21 16.36
N ILE A 23 8.81 -11.50 15.23
CA ILE A 23 9.33 -12.05 13.97
C ILE A 23 10.76 -12.57 14.16
N HIS A 24 11.61 -11.83 14.86
CA HIS A 24 12.98 -12.25 15.17
C HIS A 24 13.00 -13.49 16.06
N GLU A 25 12.17 -13.55 17.11
CA GLU A 25 12.07 -14.73 17.98
C GLU A 25 11.61 -15.98 17.22
N GLU A 26 10.60 -15.85 16.35
CA GLU A 26 10.16 -16.94 15.47
C GLU A 26 11.28 -17.44 14.54
N LEU A 27 12.03 -16.51 13.94
CA LEU A 27 13.14 -16.85 13.06
C LEU A 27 14.30 -17.49 13.82
N CYS A 28 14.65 -16.97 14.99
CA CYS A 28 15.66 -17.58 15.86
C CYS A 28 15.27 -19.01 16.24
N PHE A 29 13.99 -19.25 16.54
CA PHE A 29 13.49 -20.59 16.86
C PHE A 29 13.58 -21.54 15.65
N ALA A 30 13.27 -21.05 14.45
CA ALA A 30 13.22 -21.88 13.23
C ALA A 30 14.58 -22.07 12.54
N CYS A 31 15.46 -21.06 12.59
CA CYS A 31 16.67 -20.97 11.78
C CYS A 31 17.95 -20.77 12.60
N GLY A 32 17.86 -20.56 13.91
CA GLY A 32 19.02 -20.40 14.80
C GLY A 32 19.95 -19.29 14.34
N ASP A 33 21.25 -19.61 14.23
CA ASP A 33 22.32 -18.65 13.91
C ASP A 33 22.26 -18.09 12.48
N GLU A 34 21.46 -18.69 11.59
CA GLU A 34 21.23 -18.13 10.24
C GLU A 34 20.29 -16.91 10.26
N THR A 35 19.68 -16.62 11.40
CA THR A 35 18.70 -15.54 11.56
C THR A 35 19.35 -14.17 11.41
N PRO A 36 18.79 -13.27 10.57
CA PRO A 36 19.23 -11.87 10.53
C PRO A 36 19.07 -11.21 11.90
N SER A 37 19.98 -10.31 12.24
CA SER A 37 19.88 -9.59 13.52
C SER A 37 18.56 -8.83 13.65
N LEU A 38 18.07 -8.69 14.88
CA LEU A 38 16.85 -7.94 15.17
C LEU A 38 16.84 -6.55 14.51
N LYS A 39 17.97 -5.84 14.51
CA LYS A 39 18.12 -4.53 13.87
C LYS A 39 17.78 -4.57 12.37
N ILE A 40 18.23 -5.61 11.65
CA ILE A 40 17.93 -5.76 10.22
C ILE A 40 16.42 -6.00 10.02
N ILE A 41 15.81 -6.83 10.89
CA ILE A 41 14.37 -7.10 10.83
C ILE A 41 13.57 -5.82 11.12
N GLU A 42 14.00 -4.99 12.07
CA GLU A 42 13.38 -3.69 12.36
C GLU A 42 13.48 -2.73 11.17
N GLU A 43 14.65 -2.61 10.55
CA GLU A 43 14.87 -1.79 9.36
C GLU A 43 13.96 -2.22 8.20
N TRP A 44 13.88 -3.53 7.93
CA TRP A 44 12.98 -4.08 6.91
C TRP A 44 11.52 -3.87 7.25
N SER A 45 11.11 -4.15 8.49
CA SER A 45 9.73 -3.97 8.94
C SER A 45 9.29 -2.51 8.82
N LYS A 46 10.17 -1.57 9.13
CA LYS A 46 9.92 -0.13 8.95
C LYS A 46 9.73 0.20 7.48
N TRP A 47 10.67 -0.21 6.62
CA TRP A 47 10.61 0.05 5.19
C TRP A 47 9.33 -0.50 4.54
N PHE A 48 8.93 -1.73 4.88
CA PHE A 48 7.69 -2.32 4.35
C PHE A 48 6.42 -1.59 4.81
N ARG A 49 6.39 -1.02 6.02
CA ARG A 49 5.26 -0.23 6.50
C ARG A 49 5.17 1.10 5.75
N GLU A 50 6.29 1.80 5.59
CA GLU A 50 6.36 3.07 4.88
C GLU A 50 5.96 2.89 3.40
N SER A 51 6.48 1.87 2.71
CA SER A 51 6.07 1.59 1.33
C SER A 51 4.59 1.19 1.19
N ARG A 52 3.98 0.63 2.24
CA ARG A 52 2.54 0.34 2.24
C ARG A 52 1.72 1.62 2.41
N GLU A 53 2.15 2.51 3.28
CA GLU A 53 1.50 3.81 3.51
C GLU A 53 1.56 4.68 2.24
N GLU A 54 2.70 4.67 1.53
CA GLU A 54 2.85 5.34 0.22
C GLU A 54 1.87 4.80 -0.83
N ALA A 55 1.72 3.46 -0.92
CA ALA A 55 0.80 2.84 -1.88
C ALA A 55 -0.68 3.13 -1.55
N GLU A 56 -1.04 3.13 -0.27
CA GLU A 56 -2.40 3.47 0.18
C GLU A 56 -2.71 4.96 -0.08
N ASP A 57 -1.74 5.87 0.09
CA ASP A 57 -1.87 7.31 -0.19
C ASP A 57 -2.01 7.59 -1.70
N GLU A 58 -1.25 6.91 -2.56
CA GLU A 58 -1.38 7.04 -4.02
C GLU A 58 -2.76 6.59 -4.50
N GLN A 59 -3.26 5.45 -3.97
CA GLN A 59 -4.60 4.96 -4.29
C GLN A 59 -5.70 5.95 -3.85
N LEU A 60 -5.52 6.62 -2.71
CA LEU A 60 -6.44 7.64 -2.23
C LEU A 60 -6.46 8.87 -3.16
N LYS A 61 -5.30 9.32 -3.62
CA LYS A 61 -5.18 10.44 -4.57
C LYS A 61 -5.84 10.12 -5.91
N GLU A 62 -5.66 8.91 -6.42
CA GLU A 62 -6.34 8.47 -7.64
C GLU A 62 -7.87 8.44 -7.49
N GLN A 63 -8.37 7.96 -6.35
CA GLN A 63 -9.80 7.96 -6.06
C GLN A 63 -10.35 9.39 -5.96
N GLN A 64 -9.62 10.31 -5.32
CA GLN A 64 -10.01 11.72 -5.24
C GLN A 64 -10.09 12.36 -6.63
N LYS A 65 -9.08 12.14 -7.48
CA LYS A 65 -9.09 12.65 -8.86
C LYS A 65 -10.28 12.13 -9.66
N ARG A 66 -10.58 10.83 -9.59
CA ARG A 66 -11.78 10.26 -10.24
C ARG A 66 -13.08 10.89 -9.73
N ASN A 67 -13.16 11.15 -8.42
CA ASN A 67 -14.35 11.78 -7.83
C ASN A 67 -14.49 13.26 -8.25
N GLU A 68 -13.38 13.98 -8.46
CA GLU A 68 -13.41 15.33 -9.05
C GLU A 68 -13.86 15.32 -10.52
N GLU A 69 -13.36 14.39 -11.34
CA GLU A 69 -13.77 14.25 -12.75
C GLU A 69 -15.27 13.92 -12.89
N VAL A 70 -15.82 13.10 -11.98
CA VAL A 70 -17.25 12.76 -11.96
C VAL A 70 -18.12 13.93 -11.46
N ARG A 71 -17.56 14.86 -10.70
CA ARG A 71 -18.30 16.03 -10.17
C ARG A 71 -18.74 17.01 -11.26
N ASP A 72 -17.99 17.10 -12.36
CA ASP A 72 -18.25 18.05 -13.45
C ASP A 72 -19.11 17.45 -14.59
N MET A 73 -19.26 16.12 -14.64
CA MET A 73 -20.10 15.40 -15.61
C MET A 73 -21.58 15.86 -15.66
N PRO A 74 -22.27 16.17 -14.54
CA PRO A 74 -23.67 16.60 -14.57
C PRO A 74 -23.89 17.94 -15.28
N GLN A 75 -22.91 18.87 -15.24
CA GLN A 75 -22.99 20.14 -15.97
C GLN A 75 -22.77 19.92 -17.47
N LEU A 76 -21.76 19.13 -17.85
CA LEU A 76 -21.52 18.75 -19.24
C LEU A 76 -22.71 18.04 -19.90
N VAL A 77 -23.37 17.11 -19.18
CA VAL A 77 -24.57 16.42 -19.68
C VAL A 77 -25.75 17.40 -19.82
N ARG A 78 -25.88 18.38 -18.92
CA ARG A 78 -26.92 19.41 -18.99
C ARG A 78 -26.69 20.35 -20.17
N ASP A 79 -25.46 20.78 -20.42
CA ASP A 79 -25.09 21.65 -21.55
C ASP A 79 -25.23 20.91 -22.89
N PHE A 80 -24.96 19.61 -22.94
CA PHE A 80 -25.11 18.79 -24.15
C PHE A 80 -26.59 18.47 -24.49
N LEU A 81 -27.46 18.41 -23.49
CA LEU A 81 -28.89 18.11 -23.65
C LEU A 81 -29.74 19.38 -23.72
N ASP A 82 -29.16 20.58 -23.73
CA ASP A 82 -29.92 21.82 -23.80
C ASP A 82 -30.61 21.95 -25.18
N PRO A 83 -31.94 21.82 -25.27
CA PRO A 83 -32.66 21.78 -26.55
C PRO A 83 -32.78 23.16 -27.21
N ALA A 84 -32.24 24.21 -26.57
CA ALA A 84 -32.44 25.61 -26.96
C ALA A 84 -31.80 25.97 -28.32
N GLU A 85 -30.87 25.18 -28.84
CA GLU A 85 -30.19 25.44 -30.12
C GLU A 85 -30.91 24.84 -31.35
N PHE A 86 -32.00 24.07 -31.17
CA PHE A 86 -32.72 23.42 -32.28
C PHE A 86 -33.92 24.23 -32.85
N TYR A 87 -34.20 25.42 -32.30
CA TYR A 87 -35.24 26.32 -32.81
C TYR A 87 -34.68 27.72 -33.14
N GLN A 88 -33.89 27.79 -34.21
CA GLN A 88 -33.71 29.01 -35.03
C GLN A 88 -33.96 28.65 -36.50
#